data_AF-A0A521TZJ6-F1
#
_entry.id   AF-A0A521TZJ6-F1
#
_cell.length_a   1.000
_cell.length_b   1.000
_cell.length_c   1.000
_cell.angle_alpha   90.00
_cell.angle_beta   90.00
_cell.angle_gamma   90.00
#
_symmetry.space_group_name_H-M   'P 1'
#
loop_
_entity.id
_entity.type
_entity.pdbx_description
1 polymer ?
#
loop_
_entity_poly.entity_id
_entity_poly.type
_entity_poly.pdbx_seq_one_letter_code
_entity_poly.pdbx_strand_id
1 'polypeptide(L)'
;MADDVWDILRTKAVYEGSQYHKKHPGDFGLRPPPSPRPDATLCDEAGVFDRATANALFKAAIDRGVVSIAPAPDGLPKCIWAVDASGQVYEAMNSGNRHYHGYPVRRSDVQFDIITQRWAQA
;
A
#
# COMPACT_ATOMS: atom_id res chain seq x y z
N MET A 1 9.14 -25.47 9.03
CA MET A 1 10.10 -24.36 8.85
C MET A 1 9.27 -23.09 8.89
N ALA A 2 9.66 -22.07 9.66
CA ALA A 2 9.00 -20.78 9.54
C ALA A 2 9.27 -20.26 8.13
N ASP A 3 8.21 -19.92 7.38
CA ASP A 3 8.38 -19.29 6.07
C ASP A 3 9.12 -17.96 6.27
N ASP A 4 10.06 -17.62 5.38
CA ASP A 4 10.70 -16.31 5.38
C ASP A 4 9.62 -15.22 5.18
N VAL A 5 9.75 -14.09 5.85
CA VAL A 5 8.82 -12.96 5.75
C VAL A 5 8.61 -12.57 4.29
N TRP A 6 9.67 -12.60 3.49
CA TRP A 6 9.60 -12.26 2.07
C TRP A 6 8.84 -13.30 1.25
N ASP A 7 8.97 -14.58 1.57
CA ASP A 7 8.18 -15.64 0.92
C ASP A 7 6.70 -15.49 1.25
N ILE A 8 6.36 -15.19 2.51
CA ILE A 8 4.98 -14.90 2.92
C ILE A 8 4.44 -13.69 2.16
N LEU A 9 5.21 -12.60 2.08
CA LEU A 9 4.77 -11.40 1.35
C LEU A 9 4.53 -11.69 -0.13
N ARG A 10 5.46 -12.36 -0.81
CA ARG A 10 5.34 -12.64 -2.25
C ARG A 10 4.21 -13.61 -2.59
N THR A 11 3.94 -14.59 -1.73
CA THR A 11 3.05 -15.71 -2.07
C THR A 11 1.69 -15.67 -1.37
N LYS A 12 1.58 -14.97 -0.23
CA LYS A 12 0.40 -15.02 0.64
C LYS A 12 -0.17 -13.65 1.02
N ALA A 13 0.55 -12.55 0.83
CA ALA A 13 0.00 -11.23 1.12
C ALA A 13 -1.02 -10.79 0.07
N VAL A 14 -2.08 -10.12 0.52
CA VAL A 14 -3.21 -9.73 -0.33
C VAL A 14 -3.46 -8.23 -0.21
N TYR A 15 -3.50 -7.54 -1.34
CA TYR A 15 -3.98 -6.16 -1.39
C TYR A 15 -5.51 -6.13 -1.59
N GLU A 16 -6.23 -5.64 -0.59
CA GLU A 16 -7.70 -5.61 -0.57
C GLU A 16 -8.30 -4.26 -0.97
N GLY A 17 -7.51 -3.18 -0.91
CA GLY A 17 -7.98 -1.81 -1.07
C GLY A 17 -8.79 -1.32 0.15
N SER A 18 -9.17 -0.03 0.18
CA SER A 18 -9.96 0.51 1.29
C SER A 18 -11.07 1.42 0.79
N GLN A 19 -12.27 1.22 1.33
CA GLN A 19 -13.46 2.03 1.03
C GLN A 19 -13.36 3.46 1.59
N TYR A 20 -12.42 3.70 2.51
CA TYR A 20 -12.20 4.99 3.13
C TYR A 20 -11.23 5.89 2.34
N HIS A 21 -10.56 5.34 1.32
CA HIS A 21 -9.53 6.03 0.51
C HIS A 21 -9.79 5.90 -1.00
N LYS A 22 -11.02 5.52 -1.38
CA LYS A 22 -11.47 5.47 -2.76
C LYS A 22 -12.83 6.12 -2.82
N LYS A 23 -13.03 7.06 -3.72
CA LYS A 23 -14.31 7.64 -4.12
C LYS A 23 -14.95 6.83 -5.24
N HIS A 24 -14.14 6.26 -6.15
CA HIS A 24 -14.58 5.33 -7.19
C HIS A 24 -13.84 4.00 -7.04
N PRO A 25 -14.46 2.96 -6.45
CA PRO A 25 -13.78 1.74 -6.05
C PRO A 25 -13.53 0.80 -7.23
N GLY A 26 -13.76 1.21 -8.48
CA GLY A 26 -13.58 0.36 -9.66
C GLY A 26 -14.15 -1.05 -9.51
N ASP A 27 -13.28 -2.04 -9.71
CA ASP A 27 -13.57 -3.48 -9.61
C ASP A 27 -13.25 -4.09 -8.22
N PHE A 28 -12.96 -3.27 -7.21
CA PHE A 28 -12.57 -3.77 -5.88
C PHE A 28 -13.72 -4.44 -5.10
N GLY A 29 -14.98 -4.29 -5.54
CA GLY A 29 -16.12 -4.96 -4.93
C GLY A 29 -16.37 -4.59 -3.47
N LEU A 30 -15.92 -3.41 -3.03
CA LEU A 30 -15.95 -2.97 -1.64
C LEU A 30 -17.39 -2.85 -1.12
N ARG A 31 -17.65 -3.40 0.06
CA ARG A 31 -18.92 -3.31 0.80
C ARG A 31 -18.65 -2.90 2.25
N PRO A 32 -19.37 -1.90 2.81
CA PRO A 32 -20.34 -1.03 2.17
C PRO A 32 -19.74 -0.15 1.04
N PRO A 33 -20.59 0.60 0.28
CA PRO A 33 -20.10 1.50 -0.76
C PRO A 33 -19.10 2.51 -0.20
N PRO A 34 -18.28 3.14 -1.07
CA PRO A 34 -17.28 4.11 -0.67
C PRO A 34 -17.80 5.18 0.29
N SER A 35 -17.07 5.40 1.36
CA SER A 35 -17.33 6.48 2.32
C SER A 35 -16.00 7.12 2.70
N PRO A 36 -15.39 7.91 1.78
CA PRO A 36 -14.10 8.51 2.05
C PRO A 36 -14.19 9.45 3.25
N ARG A 37 -13.17 9.42 4.10
CA ARG A 37 -13.10 10.40 5.19
C ARG A 37 -12.85 11.80 4.60
N PRO A 38 -13.38 12.88 5.19
CA PRO A 38 -13.21 14.24 4.66
C PRO A 38 -11.76 14.66 4.46
N ASP A 39 -10.83 14.09 5.22
CA ASP A 39 -9.39 14.33 5.20
C ASP A 39 -8.58 13.20 4.55
N ALA A 40 -9.24 12.19 3.96
CA ALA A 40 -8.55 11.09 3.30
C ALA A 40 -7.82 11.57 2.05
N THR A 41 -6.61 11.05 1.85
CA THR A 41 -6.04 11.01 0.50
C THR A 41 -6.74 9.93 -0.31
N LEU A 42 -7.17 10.29 -1.52
CA LEU A 42 -7.91 9.38 -2.39
C LEU A 42 -6.95 8.73 -3.38
N CYS A 43 -7.03 7.40 -3.50
CA CYS A 43 -6.33 6.66 -4.54
C CYS A 43 -6.71 7.15 -5.94
N ASP A 44 -7.95 7.63 -6.12
CA ASP A 44 -8.44 8.16 -7.39
C ASP A 44 -7.68 9.41 -7.83
N GLU A 45 -7.34 10.29 -6.88
CA GLU A 45 -6.59 11.52 -7.17
C GLU A 45 -5.14 11.23 -7.56
N ALA A 46 -4.62 10.05 -7.17
CA ALA A 46 -3.32 9.54 -7.55
C ALA A 46 -3.36 8.60 -8.78
N GLY A 47 -4.51 8.46 -9.44
CA GLY A 47 -4.61 7.67 -10.66
C GLY A 47 -4.76 6.16 -10.48
N VAL A 48 -5.00 5.68 -9.26
CA VAL A 48 -5.16 4.23 -8.96
C VAL A 48 -6.64 3.86 -8.89
N PHE A 49 -7.21 3.61 -10.07
CA PHE A 49 -8.65 3.35 -10.27
C PHE A 49 -9.03 1.87 -10.27
N ASP A 50 -8.09 0.97 -10.54
CA ASP A 50 -8.35 -0.46 -10.68
C ASP A 50 -7.44 -1.32 -9.79
N ARG A 51 -7.90 -2.55 -9.52
CA ARG A 51 -7.20 -3.48 -8.64
C ARG A 51 -5.90 -4.01 -9.24
N ALA A 52 -5.79 -4.09 -10.57
CA ALA A 52 -4.57 -4.59 -11.22
C ALA A 52 -3.41 -3.62 -11.01
N THR A 53 -3.64 -2.31 -11.20
CA THR A 53 -2.68 -1.23 -10.96
C THR A 53 -2.23 -1.22 -9.49
N ALA A 54 -3.17 -1.30 -8.56
CA ALA A 54 -2.83 -1.33 -7.13
C ALA A 54 -2.02 -2.58 -6.75
N ASN A 55 -2.35 -3.76 -7.29
CA ASN A 55 -1.58 -4.98 -7.07
C ASN A 55 -0.19 -4.94 -7.73
N ALA A 56 -0.04 -4.28 -8.88
CA ALA A 56 1.25 -4.10 -9.52
C ALA A 56 2.18 -3.23 -8.65
N LEU A 57 1.67 -2.11 -8.13
CA LEU A 57 2.40 -1.27 -7.18
C LEU A 57 2.76 -2.03 -5.90
N PHE A 58 1.83 -2.80 -5.35
CA PHE A 58 2.06 -3.59 -4.15
C PHE A 58 3.15 -4.66 -4.34
N LYS A 59 3.12 -5.39 -5.46
CA LYS A 59 4.16 -6.36 -5.82
C LYS A 59 5.53 -5.69 -6.01
N ALA A 60 5.58 -4.58 -6.73
CA ALA A 60 6.81 -3.82 -6.92
C ALA A 60 7.40 -3.36 -5.56
N ALA A 61 6.53 -2.97 -4.61
CA ALA A 61 6.94 -2.59 -3.27
C ALA A 61 7.58 -3.74 -2.49
N ILE A 62 6.97 -4.93 -2.55
CA ILE A 62 7.51 -6.15 -1.93
C ILE A 62 8.86 -6.53 -2.56
N ASP A 63 8.97 -6.47 -3.88
CA ASP A 63 10.20 -6.84 -4.58
C ASP A 63 11.35 -5.88 -4.29
N ARG A 64 11.06 -4.60 -4.12
CA ARG A 64 12.05 -3.57 -3.77
C ARG A 64 12.33 -3.48 -2.27
N GLY A 65 11.54 -4.15 -1.43
CA GLY A 65 11.82 -4.32 -0.01
C GLY A 65 11.71 -3.05 0.84
N VAL A 66 11.03 -2.00 0.36
CA VAL A 66 10.86 -0.75 1.12
C VAL A 66 9.70 -0.93 2.10
N VAL A 67 10.04 -1.37 3.32
CA VAL A 67 9.08 -1.77 4.35
C VAL A 67 9.39 -1.15 5.72
N SER A 68 8.38 -1.11 6.60
CA SER A 68 8.54 -0.60 7.96
C SER A 68 9.47 -1.48 8.79
N ILE A 69 10.30 -0.86 9.63
CA ILE A 69 11.26 -1.60 10.48
C ILE A 69 10.55 -2.43 11.55
N ALA A 70 9.57 -1.84 12.23
CA ALA A 70 8.81 -2.56 13.26
C ALA A 70 7.72 -3.43 12.62
N PRO A 71 7.64 -4.73 12.95
CA PRO A 71 6.59 -5.59 12.44
C PRO A 71 5.24 -5.29 13.12
N ALA A 72 4.16 -5.69 12.46
CA ALA A 72 2.83 -5.82 13.03
C ALA A 72 2.74 -7.08 13.93
N PRO A 73 1.64 -7.26 14.68
CA PRO A 73 1.47 -8.43 15.56
C PRO A 73 1.55 -9.79 14.88
N ASP A 74 1.28 -9.86 13.57
CA ASP A 74 1.39 -11.08 12.75
C ASP A 74 2.82 -11.35 12.25
N GLY A 75 3.80 -10.53 12.65
CA GLY A 75 5.21 -10.67 12.29
C GLY A 75 5.57 -10.11 10.91
N LEU A 76 4.59 -9.60 10.15
CA LEU A 76 4.84 -8.97 8.85
C LEU A 76 5.08 -7.46 8.99
N PRO A 77 5.67 -6.78 7.99
CA PRO A 77 5.82 -5.34 8.05
C PRO A 77 4.47 -4.63 8.22
N LYS A 78 4.44 -3.63 9.11
CA LYS A 78 3.27 -2.79 9.34
C LYS A 78 2.92 -1.96 8.10
N CYS A 79 3.93 -1.43 7.42
CA CYS A 79 3.77 -0.68 6.18
C CYS A 79 4.71 -1.19 5.10
N ILE A 80 4.25 -1.15 3.84
CA ILE A 80 5.01 -1.43 2.63
C ILE A 80 4.78 -0.24 1.71
N TRP A 81 5.84 0.33 1.13
CA TRP A 81 5.74 1.54 0.33
C TRP A 81 6.14 1.34 -1.12
N ALA A 82 5.38 1.94 -2.04
CA ALA A 82 5.68 2.01 -3.46
C ALA A 82 5.90 3.47 -3.89
N VAL A 83 6.72 3.68 -4.92
CA VAL A 83 6.79 4.94 -5.64
C VAL A 83 6.57 4.68 -7.12
N ASP A 84 5.61 5.39 -7.72
CA ASP A 84 5.34 5.25 -9.16
C ASP A 84 6.28 6.12 -10.01
N ALA A 85 6.12 6.01 -11.34
CA ALA A 85 6.96 6.74 -12.30
C ALA A 85 6.82 8.28 -12.23
N SER A 86 5.74 8.80 -11.64
CA SER A 86 5.54 10.24 -11.41
C SER A 86 6.17 10.73 -10.09
N GLY A 87 6.75 9.81 -9.32
CA GLY A 87 7.29 10.08 -8.01
C GLY A 87 6.22 10.16 -6.92
N GLN A 88 4.98 9.69 -7.17
CA GLN A 88 3.95 9.62 -6.14
C GLN A 88 4.22 8.43 -5.21
N VAL A 89 4.19 8.68 -3.90
CA VAL A 89 4.36 7.66 -2.87
C VAL A 89 3.02 7.05 -2.47
N TYR A 90 2.99 5.74 -2.32
CA TYR A 90 1.84 4.99 -1.80
C TYR A 90 2.26 4.20 -0.57
N GLU A 91 1.41 4.20 0.44
CA GLU A 91 1.56 3.37 1.63
C GLU A 91 0.52 2.26 1.61
N ALA A 92 0.96 1.02 1.77
CA ALA A 92 0.11 -0.13 2.04
C ALA A 92 0.28 -0.53 3.51
N MET A 93 -0.78 -0.38 4.30
CA MET A 93 -0.81 -0.69 5.73
C MET A 93 -1.41 -2.06 5.98
N ASN A 94 -0.76 -2.84 6.85
CA ASN A 94 -1.21 -4.16 7.27
C ASN A 94 -2.51 -4.04 8.09
N SER A 95 -3.59 -4.66 7.62
CA SER A 95 -4.90 -4.78 8.29
C SER A 95 -5.07 -6.08 9.09
N GLY A 96 -4.01 -6.89 9.15
CA GLY A 96 -3.94 -8.19 9.83
C GLY A 96 -4.12 -9.36 8.87
N ASN A 97 -3.73 -10.56 9.32
CA ASN A 97 -3.89 -11.80 8.55
C ASN A 97 -3.25 -11.77 7.15
N ARG A 98 -2.17 -10.98 6.95
CA ARG A 98 -1.49 -10.77 5.65
C ARG A 98 -2.27 -9.90 4.67
N HIS A 99 -3.32 -9.20 5.12
CA HIS A 99 -4.07 -8.25 4.31
C HIS A 99 -3.46 -6.86 4.40
N TYR A 100 -3.49 -6.15 3.27
CA TYR A 100 -3.02 -4.78 3.17
C TYR A 100 -4.03 -3.94 2.41
N HIS A 101 -4.22 -2.72 2.88
CA HIS A 101 -4.92 -1.67 2.13
C HIS A 101 -4.01 -0.47 2.03
N GLY A 102 -4.17 0.35 0.99
CA GLY A 102 -3.27 1.46 0.78
C GLY A 102 -3.92 2.75 0.34
N TYR A 103 -3.14 3.82 0.46
CA TYR A 103 -3.51 5.18 0.11
C TYR A 103 -2.27 5.95 -0.37
N PRO A 104 -2.45 7.02 -1.17
CA PRO A 104 -1.35 7.89 -1.53
C PRO A 104 -0.90 8.70 -0.33
N VAL A 105 0.41 8.81 -0.14
CA VAL A 105 1.02 9.66 0.89
C VAL A 105 1.06 11.10 0.35
N ARG A 106 0.66 12.07 1.18
CA ARG A 106 0.69 13.49 0.80
C ARG A 106 2.14 13.94 0.62
N ARG A 107 2.41 14.77 -0.40
CA ARG A 107 3.74 15.38 -0.61
C ARG A 107 4.23 16.23 0.57
N SER A 108 3.31 16.75 1.38
CA SER A 108 3.64 17.53 2.58
C SER A 108 3.95 16.66 3.80
N ASP A 109 3.76 15.34 3.72
CA ASP A 109 4.11 14.43 4.80
C ASP A 109 5.63 14.23 4.82
N VAL A 110 6.23 14.34 6.00
CA VAL A 110 7.68 14.14 6.21
C VAL A 110 8.15 12.76 5.75
N GLN A 111 7.27 11.76 5.76
CA GLN A 111 7.58 10.42 5.28
C GLN A 111 7.77 10.37 3.76
N PHE A 112 7.15 11.29 3.01
CA PHE A 112 7.20 11.28 1.55
C PHE A 112 8.64 11.34 1.03
N ASP A 113 9.44 12.27 1.54
CA ASP A 113 10.83 12.44 1.14
C ASP A 113 11.70 11.27 1.59
N ILE A 114 11.49 10.79 2.82
CA ILE A 114 12.22 9.62 3.38
C ILE A 114 11.98 8.39 2.50
N ILE A 115 10.73 8.11 2.13
CA ILE A 115 10.36 6.95 1.31
C ILE A 115 10.92 7.10 -0.09
N THR A 116 10.81 8.28 -0.71
CA THR A 116 11.35 8.55 -2.04
C THR A 116 12.87 8.30 -2.08
N GLN A 117 13.59 8.76 -1.06
CA GLN A 117 15.03 8.58 -0.97
C GLN A 117 15.43 7.11 -0.77
N ARG A 118 14.71 6.38 0.09
CA ARG A 118 14.91 4.92 0.26
C ARG A 118 14.58 4.14 -1.00
N TRP A 119 13.50 4.49 -1.68
CA TRP A 119 13.09 3.85 -2.93
C TRP A 119 14.17 3.98 -4.00
N ALA A 120 14.79 5.15 -4.16
CA ALA A 120 15.85 5.37 -5.14
C ALA A 120 17.13 4.57 -4.85
N GLN A 121 17.36 4.14 -3.61
CA GLN A 121 18.55 3.39 -3.17
C GLN A 121 18.33 1.87 -3.14
N ALA A 122 17.10 1.42 -3.23
CA ALA A 122 16.69 0.03 -3.20
C ALA A 122 16.68 -0.63 -4.58
#